data_AF-A0A2E0PVC8-F1
#
_entry.id   AF-A0A2E0PVC8-F1
#
_cell.length_a   1.000
_cell.length_b   1.000
_cell.length_c   1.000
_cell.angle_alpha   90.00
_cell.angle_beta   90.00
_cell.angle_gamma   90.00
#
_symmetry.space_group_name_H-M   'P 1'
#
loop_
_entity.id
_entity.type
_entity.pdbx_description
1 polymer ?
#
loop_
_entity_poly.entity_id
_entity_poly.type
_entity_poly.pdbx_seq_one_letter_code
_entity_poly.pdbx_strand_id
1 'polypeptide(L)'
;MAHKRTNPSSVSYPQNYHHSVEAEEGCRFLFVAGQTGVALDGSVPEGIESQARQAFKNMKNVLTSSEYSFADVVFMKTFLTRREDRSGYQKIRAEIWGENKPASTFLIVSGLADPQYLVEVECIAAKKF
;
A
#
# COMPACT_ATOMS: atom_id res chain seq x y z
N MET A 1 -13.21 14.71 -6.56
CA MET A 1 -12.43 15.73 -5.80
C MET A 1 -11.32 15.00 -5.07
N ALA A 2 -10.24 15.69 -4.70
CA ALA A 2 -9.00 15.04 -4.27
C ALA A 2 -8.76 15.23 -2.77
N HIS A 3 -8.63 14.11 -2.04
CA HIS A 3 -8.27 14.09 -0.62
C HIS A 3 -7.10 15.03 -0.31
N LYS A 4 -7.21 15.77 0.79
CA LYS A 4 -6.19 16.76 1.19
C LYS A 4 -5.01 16.04 1.83
N ARG A 5 -3.84 16.15 1.18
CA ARG A 5 -2.58 15.56 1.63
C ARG A 5 -1.70 16.65 2.23
N THR A 6 -1.06 16.41 3.37
CA THR A 6 -0.31 17.46 4.06
C THR A 6 0.97 16.94 4.70
N ASN A 7 2.02 17.75 4.59
CA ASN A 7 3.32 17.58 5.25
C ASN A 7 3.63 18.88 6.00
N PRO A 8 3.35 18.99 7.31
CA PRO A 8 3.58 20.21 8.05
C PRO A 8 5.08 20.48 8.20
N SER A 9 5.48 21.75 8.20
CA SER A 9 6.88 22.17 8.36
C SER A 9 7.43 21.98 9.79
N SER A 10 6.56 21.65 10.74
CA SER A 10 6.92 21.37 12.14
C SER A 10 7.48 19.97 12.38
N VAL A 11 7.58 19.13 11.34
CA VAL A 11 8.16 17.78 11.39
C VAL A 11 9.03 17.51 10.16
N SER A 12 9.90 16.51 10.23
CA SER A 12 10.77 16.13 9.11
C SER A 12 9.95 15.74 7.86
N TYR A 13 10.38 16.18 6.68
CA TYR A 13 9.69 15.87 5.42
C TYR A 13 9.74 14.37 5.07
N PRO A 14 8.61 13.71 4.77
CA PRO A 14 8.57 12.31 4.40
C PRO A 14 8.89 12.11 2.91
N GLN A 15 9.74 11.14 2.57
CA GLN A 15 10.11 10.90 1.16
C GLN A 15 9.02 10.16 0.36
N ASN A 16 8.37 9.17 0.99
CA ASN A 16 7.56 8.17 0.31
C ASN A 16 6.08 8.19 0.70
N TYR A 17 5.63 9.10 1.55
CA TYR A 17 4.25 9.18 2.02
C TYR A 17 3.89 10.63 2.33
N HIS A 18 2.62 10.89 2.64
CA HIS A 18 2.22 12.15 3.27
C HIS A 18 1.97 11.91 4.76
N HIS A 19 2.40 12.83 5.64
CA HIS A 19 2.17 12.70 7.08
C HIS A 19 0.69 12.56 7.42
N SER A 20 -0.18 13.24 6.67
CA SER A 20 -1.63 13.07 6.78
C SER A 20 -2.32 13.06 5.42
N VAL A 21 -3.42 12.32 5.35
CA VAL A 21 -4.42 12.40 4.29
C VAL A 21 -5.78 12.56 4.95
N GLU A 22 -6.45 13.66 4.65
CA GLU A 22 -7.78 13.98 5.14
C GLU A 22 -8.78 13.62 4.04
N ALA A 23 -9.68 12.67 4.34
CA ALA A 23 -10.76 12.30 3.44
C ALA A 23 -11.87 13.36 3.50
N GLU A 24 -12.43 13.69 2.34
CA GLU A 24 -13.51 14.68 2.25
C GLU A 24 -14.81 14.20 2.90
N GLU A 25 -15.64 15.15 3.34
CA GLU A 25 -16.96 14.88 3.87
C GLU A 25 -17.86 14.12 2.86
N GLY A 26 -18.59 13.12 3.37
CA GLY A 26 -19.49 12.28 2.57
C GLY A 26 -18.79 11.16 1.80
N CYS A 27 -17.49 10.92 2.02
CA CYS A 27 -16.81 9.75 1.46
C CYS A 27 -17.29 8.43 2.09
N ARG A 28 -17.43 7.41 1.25
CA ARG A 28 -17.55 6.01 1.68
C ARG A 28 -16.16 5.41 1.83
N PHE A 29 -15.92 4.74 2.96
CA PHE A 29 -14.66 4.07 3.25
C PHE A 29 -14.70 2.59 2.84
N LEU A 30 -13.62 2.13 2.25
CA LEU A 30 -13.34 0.72 1.98
C LEU A 30 -12.10 0.31 2.77
N PHE A 31 -12.26 -0.72 3.59
CA PHE A 31 -11.16 -1.34 4.34
C PHE A 31 -10.72 -2.59 3.59
N VAL A 32 -9.47 -2.59 3.12
CA VAL A 32 -8.92 -3.67 2.31
C VAL A 32 -7.99 -4.50 3.19
N ALA A 33 -8.29 -5.78 3.33
CA ALA A 33 -7.45 -6.73 4.04
C ALA A 33 -6.03 -6.79 3.44
N GLY A 34 -5.06 -7.25 4.24
CA GLY A 34 -3.68 -7.44 3.79
C GLY A 34 -3.58 -8.29 2.53
N GLN A 35 -2.88 -7.77 1.53
CA GLN A 35 -2.59 -8.45 0.27
C GLN A 35 -1.13 -8.86 0.27
N THR A 36 -0.89 -10.15 0.04
CA THR A 36 0.45 -10.75 -0.06
C THR A 36 0.83 -10.97 -1.54
N GLY A 37 2.05 -11.45 -1.78
CA GLY A 37 2.55 -11.76 -3.11
C GLY A 37 1.96 -13.00 -3.79
N VAL A 38 0.88 -13.59 -3.26
CA VAL A 38 0.27 -14.82 -3.82
C VAL A 38 -0.50 -14.50 -5.11
N ALA A 39 -0.27 -15.26 -6.18
CA ALA A 39 -1.02 -15.14 -7.42
C ALA A 39 -2.37 -15.89 -7.36
N LEU A 40 -3.24 -15.66 -8.35
CA LEU A 40 -4.59 -16.26 -8.40
C LEU A 40 -4.56 -17.80 -8.43
N ASP A 41 -3.52 -18.39 -9.01
CA ASP A 41 -3.29 -19.83 -9.05
C ASP A 41 -2.66 -20.40 -7.76
N GLY A 42 -2.46 -19.56 -6.74
CA GLY A 42 -1.83 -19.91 -5.48
C GLY A 42 -0.30 -19.88 -5.50
N SER A 43 0.35 -19.59 -6.63
CA SER A 43 1.80 -19.51 -6.71
C SER A 43 2.35 -18.27 -6.00
N VAL A 44 3.55 -18.39 -5.44
CA VAL A 44 4.28 -17.28 -4.81
C VAL A 44 5.55 -17.03 -5.63
N PRO A 45 5.66 -15.87 -6.32
CA PRO A 45 6.85 -15.61 -7.13
C PRO A 45 8.06 -15.36 -6.23
N GLU A 46 9.24 -15.66 -6.76
CA GLU A 46 10.50 -15.48 -6.04
C GLU A 46 10.95 -14.02 -6.02
N GLY A 47 11.52 -13.61 -4.89
CA GLY A 47 12.13 -12.29 -4.69
C GLY A 47 11.13 -11.18 -4.34
N ILE A 48 11.64 -10.19 -3.59
CA ILE A 48 10.82 -9.10 -3.08
C ILE A 48 10.14 -8.28 -4.18
N GLU A 49 10.83 -7.99 -5.28
CA GLU A 49 10.26 -7.18 -6.37
C GLU A 49 9.04 -7.87 -6.99
N SER A 50 9.14 -9.18 -7.26
CA SER A 50 8.06 -9.96 -7.85
C SER A 50 6.87 -10.09 -6.90
N GLN A 51 7.12 -10.39 -5.62
CA GLN A 51 6.05 -10.47 -4.62
C GLN A 51 5.39 -9.12 -4.36
N ALA A 52 6.15 -8.01 -4.34
CA ALA A 52 5.59 -6.67 -4.18
C ALA A 52 4.70 -6.29 -5.37
N ARG A 53 5.13 -6.57 -6.62
CA ARG A 53 4.30 -6.35 -7.81
C ARG A 53 2.99 -7.16 -7.72
N GLN A 54 3.07 -8.42 -7.30
CA GLN A 54 1.89 -9.27 -7.17
C GLN A 54 0.96 -8.79 -6.06
N ALA A 55 1.50 -8.38 -4.91
CA ALA A 55 0.71 -7.83 -3.80
C ALA A 55 -0.04 -6.54 -4.19
N PHE A 56 0.62 -5.62 -4.90
CA PHE A 56 -0.06 -4.44 -5.44
C PHE A 56 -1.06 -4.78 -6.54
N LYS A 57 -0.81 -5.78 -7.38
CA LYS A 57 -1.78 -6.27 -8.37
C LYS A 57 -3.03 -6.82 -7.68
N ASN A 58 -2.87 -7.58 -6.60
CA ASN A 58 -3.99 -8.08 -5.79
C ASN A 58 -4.79 -6.92 -5.19
N MET A 59 -4.11 -5.96 -4.56
CA MET A 59 -4.75 -4.75 -4.03
C MET A 59 -5.53 -3.99 -5.10
N LYS A 60 -4.96 -3.81 -6.29
CA LYS A 60 -5.64 -3.18 -7.42
C LYS A 60 -6.93 -3.91 -7.78
N ASN A 61 -6.90 -5.24 -7.84
CA ASN A 61 -8.07 -6.04 -8.19
C ASN A 61 -9.17 -5.91 -7.13
N VAL A 62 -8.82 -5.93 -5.85
CA VAL A 62 -9.78 -5.76 -4.73
C VAL A 62 -10.39 -4.35 -4.70
N LEU A 63 -9.58 -3.32 -4.93
CA LEU A 63 -10.08 -1.95 -5.06
C LEU A 63 -11.05 -1.85 -6.25
N THR A 64 -10.65 -2.36 -7.41
CA THR A 64 -11.42 -2.27 -8.66
C THR A 64 -12.76 -3.00 -8.56
N SER A 65 -12.82 -4.16 -7.90
CA SER A 65 -14.07 -4.90 -7.71
C SER A 65 -15.10 -4.15 -6.84
N SER A 66 -14.64 -3.17 -6.07
CA SER A 66 -15.46 -2.30 -5.24
C SER A 66 -15.63 -0.88 -5.84
N GLU A 67 -15.22 -0.68 -7.10
CA GLU A 67 -15.24 0.61 -7.81
C GLU A 67 -14.30 1.69 -7.23
N TYR A 68 -13.23 1.27 -6.54
CA TYR A 68 -12.12 2.13 -6.06
C TYR A 68 -10.86 1.96 -6.93
N SER A 69 -9.93 2.89 -6.77
CA SER A 69 -8.61 2.90 -7.42
C SER A 69 -7.51 3.25 -6.41
N PHE A 70 -6.24 3.20 -6.83
CA PHE A 70 -5.14 3.68 -5.99
C PHE A 70 -5.25 5.18 -5.65
N ALA A 71 -5.88 6.00 -6.48
CA ALA A 71 -6.06 7.42 -6.18
C ALA A 71 -6.94 7.67 -4.94
N ASP A 72 -7.79 6.70 -4.61
CA ASP A 72 -8.73 6.73 -3.49
C ASP A 72 -8.09 6.25 -2.18
N VAL A 73 -6.90 5.67 -2.21
CA VAL A 73 -6.23 5.15 -1.00
C VAL A 73 -5.71 6.31 -0.17
N VAL A 74 -6.17 6.37 1.09
CA VAL A 74 -5.84 7.42 2.04
C VAL A 74 -4.82 6.97 3.08
N PHE A 75 -4.78 5.67 3.40
CA PHE A 75 -3.85 5.10 4.36
C PHE A 75 -3.36 3.72 3.92
N MET A 76 -2.09 3.39 4.20
CA MET A 76 -1.50 2.09 3.89
C MET A 76 -0.55 1.62 4.99
N LYS A 77 -0.61 0.33 5.33
CA LYS A 77 0.47 -0.35 6.07
C LYS A 77 1.25 -1.26 5.15
N THR A 78 2.54 -1.38 5.42
CA THR A 78 3.44 -2.30 4.74
C THR A 78 4.23 -3.08 5.77
N PHE A 79 4.28 -4.39 5.59
CA PHE A 79 5.03 -5.31 6.42
C PHE A 79 6.01 -6.06 5.51
N LEU A 80 7.31 -5.94 5.78
CA LEU A 80 8.34 -6.80 5.18
C LEU A 80 8.91 -7.75 6.24
N THR A 81 9.32 -8.94 5.84
CA THR A 81 9.99 -9.88 6.75
C THR A 81 11.50 -9.64 6.87
N ARG A 82 12.08 -8.93 5.89
CA ARG A 82 13.53 -8.74 5.74
C ARG A 82 13.89 -7.28 5.52
N ARG A 83 14.97 -6.82 6.15
CA ARG A 83 15.40 -5.41 6.09
C ARG A 83 16.09 -5.11 4.76
N GLU A 84 16.85 -6.07 4.25
CA GLU A 84 17.58 -6.05 3.00
C GLU A 84 16.66 -5.91 1.77
N ASP A 85 15.42 -6.39 1.89
CA ASP A 85 14.40 -6.33 0.84
C ASP A 85 13.79 -4.92 0.65
N ARG A 86 14.10 -3.99 1.56
CA ARG A 86 13.51 -2.63 1.55
C ARG A 86 13.74 -1.89 0.24
N SER A 87 14.94 -1.96 -0.34
CA SER A 87 15.26 -1.23 -1.58
C SER A 87 14.44 -1.76 -2.76
N GLY A 88 14.38 -3.08 -2.92
CA GLY A 88 13.58 -3.75 -3.96
C GLY A 88 12.10 -3.42 -3.83
N TYR A 89 11.53 -3.48 -2.62
CA TYR A 89 10.15 -3.06 -2.39
C TYR A 89 9.91 -1.59 -2.72
N GLN A 90 10.80 -0.68 -2.30
CA GLN A 90 10.64 0.76 -2.54
C GLN A 90 10.64 1.12 -4.02
N LYS A 91 11.44 0.44 -4.84
CA LYS A 91 11.43 0.56 -6.30
C LYS A 91 10.04 0.28 -6.86
N ILE A 92 9.45 -0.86 -6.50
CA ILE A 92 8.09 -1.23 -6.96
C ILE A 92 7.05 -0.24 -6.46
N ARG A 93 7.12 0.15 -5.18
CA ARG A 93 6.18 1.10 -4.58
C ARG A 93 6.21 2.47 -5.30
N ALA A 94 7.38 2.93 -5.72
CA ALA A 94 7.50 4.21 -6.44
C ALA A 94 6.75 4.20 -7.78
N GLU A 95 6.69 3.05 -8.46
CA GLU A 95 5.95 2.87 -9.71
C GLU A 95 4.42 2.97 -9.54
N ILE A 96 3.91 2.69 -8.33
CA ILE A 96 2.46 2.64 -8.05
C ILE A 96 1.87 4.02 -7.72
N TRP A 97 2.53 4.75 -6.82
CA TRP A 97 1.88 5.89 -6.15
C TRP A 97 2.09 7.23 -6.85
N GLY A 98 3.17 7.40 -7.61
CA GLY A 98 3.54 8.70 -8.18
C GLY A 98 3.46 9.82 -7.13
N GLU A 99 2.71 10.87 -7.43
CA GLU A 99 2.44 11.99 -6.52
C GLU A 99 1.32 11.71 -5.49
N ASN A 100 0.44 10.74 -5.75
CA ASN A 100 -0.75 10.45 -4.93
C ASN A 100 -0.45 9.51 -3.75
N LYS A 101 0.68 9.72 -3.06
CA LYS A 101 1.13 8.85 -1.96
C LYS A 101 0.15 8.92 -0.77
N PRO A 102 -0.27 7.79 -0.19
CA PRO A 102 -1.13 7.77 0.99
C PRO A 102 -0.32 8.12 2.25
N ALA A 103 -1.02 8.32 3.37
CA ALA A 103 -0.38 8.20 4.67
C ALA A 103 0.08 6.74 4.86
N SER A 104 1.24 6.53 5.49
CA SER A 104 1.86 5.21 5.43
C SER A 104 2.62 4.84 6.70
N THR A 105 2.44 3.58 7.13
CA THR A 105 3.31 2.92 8.13
C THR A 105 4.07 1.79 7.45
N PHE A 106 5.37 1.67 7.75
CA PHE A 106 6.24 0.63 7.21
C PHE A 106 6.93 -0.09 8.35
N LEU A 107 6.81 -1.42 8.40
CA LEU A 107 7.35 -2.27 9.46
C LEU A 107 8.23 -3.37 8.88
N ILE A 108 9.26 -3.74 9.63
CA ILE A 108 9.93 -5.04 9.48
C ILE A 108 9.38 -5.93 10.59
N VAL A 109 8.79 -7.07 10.21
CA VAL A 109 8.16 -8.03 11.13
C VAL A 109 8.93 -9.35 11.12
N SER A 110 8.75 -10.17 12.17
CA SER A 110 9.45 -11.46 12.28
C SER A 110 8.96 -12.52 11.29
N GLY A 111 7.79 -12.34 10.70
CA GLY A 111 7.18 -13.27 9.77
C GLY A 111 5.76 -12.84 9.37
N LEU A 112 5.22 -13.49 8.35
CA LEU A 112 3.85 -13.36 7.88
C LEU A 112 3.14 -14.73 7.99
N ALA A 113 1.88 -14.81 7.56
CA ALA A 113 1.07 -16.02 7.70
C ALA A 113 1.66 -17.28 7.04
N ASP A 114 2.44 -17.11 5.97
CA ASP A 114 3.21 -18.17 5.32
C ASP A 114 4.69 -17.73 5.25
N PRO A 115 5.66 -18.62 5.56
CA PRO A 115 7.09 -18.30 5.51
C PRO A 115 7.60 -17.91 4.11
N GLN A 116 6.88 -18.25 3.04
CA GLN A 116 7.23 -17.82 1.68
C GLN A 116 6.93 -16.34 1.43
N TYR A 117 6.07 -15.71 2.24
CA TYR A 117 5.67 -14.32 2.04
C TYR A 117 6.73 -13.37 2.58
N LEU A 118 7.17 -12.47 1.71
CA LEU A 118 8.18 -11.45 2.01
C LEU A 118 7.58 -10.08 2.26
N VAL A 119 6.35 -9.88 1.77
CA VAL A 119 5.63 -8.62 1.83
C VAL A 119 4.13 -8.84 2.01
N GLU A 120 3.54 -7.97 2.82
CA GLU A 120 2.10 -7.78 2.91
C GLU A 120 1.78 -6.28 2.90
N VAL A 121 0.74 -5.88 2.15
CA VAL A 121 0.26 -4.51 2.06
C VAL A 121 -1.24 -4.43 2.39
N GLU A 122 -1.60 -3.56 3.33
CA GLU A 122 -2.97 -3.31 3.79
C GLU A 122 -3.33 -1.86 3.47
N CYS A 123 -4.57 -1.57 3.06
CA CYS A 123 -4.96 -0.18 2.82
C CYS A 123 -6.40 0.15 3.23
N ILE A 124 -6.61 1.46 3.40
CA ILE A 124 -7.93 2.07 3.56
C ILE A 124 -8.10 3.05 2.40
N ALA A 125 -9.21 2.93 1.69
CA ALA A 125 -9.61 3.84 0.63
C ALA A 125 -10.87 4.62 1.00
N ALA A 126 -11.01 5.82 0.45
CA ALA A 126 -12.16 6.69 0.63
C ALA A 126 -12.57 7.28 -0.71
N LYS A 127 -13.86 7.25 -1.06
CA LYS A 127 -14.37 7.77 -2.33
C LYS A 127 -15.78 8.31 -2.16
N LYS A 128 -16.08 9.42 -2.86
CA LYS A 128 -17.44 9.95 -3.01
C LYS A 128 -18.04 9.42 -4.31
N PHE A 129 -19.26 8.90 -4.24
CA PHE A 129 -20.02 8.39 -5.39
C PHE A 129 -21.10 9.40 -5.79
#